data_AF-A0A914KI81-F1
#
_entry.id   AF-A0A914KI81-F1
#
_cell.length_a   1.000
_cell.length_b   1.000
_cell.length_c   1.000
_cell.angle_alpha   90.00
_cell.angle_beta   90.00
_cell.angle_gamma   90.00
#
_symmetry.space_group_name_H-M   'P 1'
#
loop_
_entity.id
_entity.type
_entity.pdbx_description
1 polymer ?
#
loop_
_entity_poly.entity_id
_entity_poly.type
_entity_poly.pdbx_seq_one_letter_code
_entity_poly.pdbx_strand_id
1 'polypeptide(L)'
;MVIATWLFDLSGRRRSSKIGEISFQTKAFCCIGQIISLIFALYFFYRHNSYCEPGMYTLFALAEYSLILFNGLFHTTIYYEFQSRVLSLVTAALKANYYLLSSHDYSEKRGT
;
A
#
# COMPACT_ATOMS: atom_id res chain seq x y z
N MET A 1 -0.67 -2.05 8.37
CA MET A 1 -0.05 -1.00 7.53
C MET A 1 1.07 -0.27 8.27
N VAL A 2 0.85 0.22 9.48
CA VAL A 2 1.88 0.90 10.31
C VAL A 2 3.18 0.10 10.45
N ILE A 3 3.11 -1.16 10.89
CA ILE A 3 4.30 -2.02 11.08
C ILE A 3 5.02 -2.24 9.74
N ALA A 4 4.29 -2.46 8.65
CA ALA A 4 4.89 -2.69 7.35
C ALA A 4 5.58 -1.44 6.77
N THR A 5 4.99 -0.25 6.96
CA THR A 5 5.62 1.02 6.59
C THR A 5 6.85 1.30 7.47
N TRP A 6 6.78 0.98 8.77
CA TRP A 6 7.90 1.12 9.70
C TRP A 6 9.06 0.18 9.35
N LEU A 7 8.78 -1.10 9.09
CA LEU A 7 9.78 -2.06 8.61
C LEU A 7 10.37 -1.64 7.26
N PHE A 8 9.58 -1.04 6.37
CA PHE A 8 10.07 -0.51 5.11
C PHE A 8 11.07 0.64 5.32
N ASP A 9 10.82 1.52 6.28
CA ASP A 9 11.70 2.62 6.63
C ASP A 9 13.01 2.11 7.25
N LEU A 10 12.92 1.19 8.22
CA LEU A 10 14.07 0.51 8.83
C LEU A 10 14.92 -0.26 7.82
N SER A 11 14.29 -0.84 6.79
CA SER A 11 14.99 -1.58 5.74
C SER A 11 15.92 -0.70 4.89
N GLY A 12 15.85 0.65 5.01
CA GLY A 12 16.71 1.58 4.27
C GLY A 12 16.50 1.57 2.74
N ARG A 13 15.57 0.75 2.23
CA ARG A 13 15.27 0.61 0.79
C ARG A 13 14.82 1.91 0.15
N ARG A 14 14.33 2.85 0.94
CA ARG A 14 13.93 4.20 0.51
C ARG A 14 15.04 4.93 -0.26
N ARG A 15 16.30 4.82 0.19
CA ARG A 15 17.42 5.60 -0.39
C ARG A 15 18.05 4.98 -1.64
N SER A 16 17.67 3.76 -2.01
CA SER A 16 18.34 3.02 -3.09
C SER A 16 17.78 3.26 -4.48
N SER A 17 16.53 3.74 -4.62
CA SER A 17 15.87 3.86 -5.93
C SER A 17 14.69 4.84 -5.90
N LYS A 18 14.48 5.58 -7.01
CA LYS A 18 13.31 6.47 -7.20
C LYS A 18 11.98 5.73 -7.03
N ILE A 19 11.91 4.46 -7.44
CA ILE A 19 10.71 3.61 -7.30
C ILE A 19 10.44 3.28 -5.82
N GLY A 20 11.50 3.17 -5.01
CA GLY A 20 11.38 2.97 -3.57
C GLY A 20 10.80 4.17 -2.84
N GLU A 21 11.14 5.39 -3.26
CA GLU A 21 10.57 6.63 -2.70
C GLU A 21 9.08 6.74 -3.02
N ILE A 22 8.68 6.47 -4.28
CA ILE A 22 7.26 6.48 -4.67
C ILE A 22 6.47 5.45 -3.86
N SER A 23 6.99 4.21 -3.76
CA SER A 23 6.37 3.15 -2.96
C SER A 23 6.20 3.59 -1.49
N PHE A 24 7.20 4.24 -0.90
CA PHE A 24 7.12 4.76 0.46
C PHE A 24 6.04 5.84 0.62
N GLN A 25 5.99 6.82 -0.28
CA GLN A 25 4.99 7.89 -0.23
C GLN A 25 3.57 7.34 -0.36
N THR A 26 3.34 6.39 -1.28
CA THR A 26 2.03 5.72 -1.40
C THR A 26 1.69 4.93 -0.14
N LYS A 27 2.63 4.19 0.45
CA LYS A 27 2.42 3.45 1.71
C LYS A 27 2.10 4.38 2.89
N ALA A 28 2.80 5.51 2.99
CA ALA A 28 2.55 6.51 4.02
C ALA A 28 1.18 7.17 3.85
N PHE A 29 0.82 7.56 2.63
CA PHE A 29 -0.50 8.12 2.31
C PHE A 29 -1.63 7.14 2.66
N CYS A 30 -1.53 5.87 2.26
CA CYS A 30 -2.53 4.87 2.61
C CYS A 30 -2.62 4.64 4.12
N CYS A 31 -1.49 4.69 4.83
CA CYS A 31 -1.46 4.55 6.30
C CYS A 31 -2.17 5.70 7.00
N ILE A 32 -1.93 6.94 6.57
CA ILE A 32 -2.59 8.13 7.13
C ILE A 32 -4.09 8.09 6.82
N GLY A 33 -4.47 7.80 5.56
CA GLY A 33 -5.86 7.66 5.15
C GLY A 33 -6.61 6.63 5.99
N GLN A 34 -6.00 5.46 6.24
CA GLN A 34 -6.59 4.42 7.07
C GLN A 34 -6.82 4.88 8.53
N ILE A 35 -5.87 5.59 9.14
CA ILE A 35 -6.03 6.11 10.51
C ILE A 35 -7.16 7.15 10.56
N ILE A 36 -7.22 8.05 9.58
CA ILE A 36 -8.28 9.07 9.49
C ILE A 36 -9.65 8.40 9.32
N SER A 37 -9.77 7.42 8.43
CA SER A 37 -11.02 6.66 8.23
C SER A 37 -11.43 5.91 9.49
N LEU A 38 -10.48 5.37 10.27
CA LEU A 38 -10.78 4.71 11.54
C LEU A 38 -11.33 5.69 12.58
N ILE A 39 -10.72 6.88 12.71
CA ILE A 39 -11.20 7.92 13.61
C ILE A 39 -12.61 8.37 13.20
N PHE A 40 -12.86 8.58 11.91
CA PHE A 40 -14.20 8.93 11.42
C PHE A 40 -15.22 7.82 11.67
N ALA A 41 -14.88 6.55 11.46
CA ALA A 41 -15.77 5.43 11.74
C ALA A 41 -16.16 5.41 13.23
N LEU A 42 -15.19 5.56 14.14
CA LEU A 42 -15.47 5.63 15.58
C LEU A 42 -16.33 6.84 15.95
N TYR A 43 -16.07 8.00 15.35
CA TYR A 43 -16.84 9.22 15.58
C TYR A 43 -18.31 9.08 15.13
N PHE A 44 -18.54 8.60 13.89
CA PHE A 44 -19.90 8.41 13.37
C PHE A 44 -20.65 7.32 14.12
N PHE A 45 -19.97 6.24 14.52
CA PHE A 45 -20.56 5.21 15.37
C PHE A 45 -21.04 5.76 16.71
N TYR A 46 -20.18 6.50 17.42
CA TYR A 46 -20.54 7.13 18.69
C TYR A 46 -21.71 8.10 18.52
N ARG A 47 -21.66 8.95 17.49
CA ARG A 47 -22.67 9.99 17.28
C ARG A 47 -24.02 9.42 16.86
N HIS A 48 -24.03 8.39 16.02
CA HIS A 48 -25.25 7.69 15.64
C HIS A 48 -25.91 7.04 16.87
N ASN A 49 -25.14 6.36 17.72
CA ASN A 49 -25.67 5.71 18.92
C ASN A 49 -26.18 6.71 19.98
N SER A 50 -25.58 7.90 20.04
CA SER A 50 -25.93 8.90 21.07
C SER A 50 -27.10 9.80 20.67
N TYR A 51 -27.23 10.14 19.39
CA TYR A 51 -28.19 11.16 18.92
C TYR A 51 -29.19 10.66 17.87
N CYS A 52 -29.03 9.44 17.34
CA CYS A 52 -29.90 8.86 16.30
C CYS A 52 -30.16 9.78 15.09
N GLU A 53 -29.17 10.59 14.70
CA GLU A 53 -29.29 11.50 13.56
C GLU A 53 -29.37 10.70 12.24
N PRO A 54 -30.31 11.04 11.34
CA PRO A 54 -30.44 10.38 10.05
C PRO A 54 -29.20 10.65 9.17
N GLY A 55 -28.75 9.64 8.43
CA GLY A 55 -27.59 9.74 7.54
C GLY A 55 -26.24 9.44 8.19
N MET A 56 -26.15 9.40 9.52
CA MET A 56 -24.88 9.05 10.21
C MET A 56 -24.43 7.62 9.95
N TYR A 57 -25.37 6.69 9.79
CA TYR A 57 -25.05 5.30 9.43
C TYR A 57 -24.43 5.17 8.03
N THR A 58 -24.87 6.01 7.09
CA THR A 58 -24.29 6.06 5.74
C THR A 58 -22.86 6.60 5.77
N LEU A 59 -22.60 7.63 6.58
CA LEU A 59 -21.25 8.18 6.76
C LEU A 59 -20.32 7.21 7.49
N PHE A 60 -20.85 6.45 8.46
CA PHE A 60 -20.15 5.35 9.09
C PHE A 60 -19.73 4.29 8.06
N ALA A 61 -20.66 3.81 7.24
CA ALA A 61 -20.37 2.85 6.17
C ALA A 61 -19.35 3.40 5.16
N LEU A 62 -19.44 4.69 4.79
CA LEU A 62 -18.47 5.35 3.91
C LEU A 62 -17.04 5.32 4.50
N ALA A 63 -16.92 5.54 5.82
CA ALA A 63 -15.64 5.48 6.52
C ALA A 63 -15.07 4.05 6.50
N GLU A 64 -15.91 3.03 6.71
CA GLU A 64 -15.51 1.62 6.60
C GLU A 64 -15.08 1.24 5.18
N TYR A 65 -15.83 1.65 4.15
CA TYR A 65 -15.42 1.43 2.76
C TYR A 65 -14.08 2.09 2.44
N SER A 66 -13.82 3.28 3.00
CA SER A 66 -12.54 3.97 2.86
C SER A 66 -11.40 3.18 3.52
N LEU A 67 -11.62 2.54 4.68
CA LEU A 67 -10.64 1.65 5.32
C LEU A 67 -10.22 0.49 4.40
N ILE A 68 -11.21 -0.15 3.76
CA ILE A 68 -10.99 -1.26 2.83
C ILE A 68 -10.24 -0.76 1.59
N LEU A 69 -10.62 0.40 1.05
CA LEU A 69 -9.97 1.02 -0.10
C LEU A 69 -8.48 1.29 0.18
N PHE A 70 -8.15 1.97 1.27
CA PHE A 70 -6.76 2.25 1.63
C PHE A 70 -5.94 0.98 1.90
N ASN A 71 -6.58 -0.06 2.44
CA ASN A 71 -5.94 -1.36 2.60
C ASN A 71 -5.63 -2.02 1.25
N GLY A 72 -6.58 -2.04 0.33
CA GLY A 72 -6.39 -2.56 -1.03
C GLY A 72 -5.29 -1.81 -1.78
N LEU A 73 -5.31 -0.47 -1.74
CA LEU A 73 -4.26 0.36 -2.34
C LEU A 73 -2.88 0.08 -1.75
N PHE A 74 -2.80 -0.17 -0.45
CA PHE A 74 -1.56 -0.56 0.20
C PHE A 74 -1.03 -1.90 -0.32
N HIS A 75 -1.89 -2.90 -0.51
CA HIS A 75 -1.48 -4.19 -1.06
C HIS A 75 -1.04 -4.08 -2.54
N THR A 76 -1.64 -3.18 -3.32
CA THR A 76 -1.21 -2.91 -4.70
C THR A 76 0.23 -2.38 -4.79
N THR A 77 0.76 -1.78 -3.71
CA THR A 77 2.15 -1.27 -3.70
C THR A 77 3.22 -2.35 -3.91
N ILE A 78 2.86 -3.62 -3.73
CA ILE A 78 3.67 -4.79 -4.04
C ILE A 78 4.13 -4.80 -5.51
N TYR A 79 3.31 -4.27 -6.43
CA TYR A 79 3.66 -4.14 -7.84
C TYR A 79 4.96 -3.32 -8.03
N TYR A 80 5.06 -2.18 -7.35
CA TYR A 80 6.25 -1.33 -7.40
C TYR A 80 7.47 -1.98 -6.76
N GLU A 81 7.27 -2.85 -5.78
CA GLU A 81 8.35 -3.56 -5.10
C GLU A 81 8.94 -4.69 -5.95
N PHE A 82 8.11 -5.42 -6.71
CA PHE A 82 8.56 -6.53 -7.53
C PHE A 82 9.03 -6.15 -8.94
N GLN A 83 8.61 -5.00 -9.47
CA GLN A 83 8.98 -4.54 -10.83
C GLN A 83 10.51 -4.43 -11.07
N SER A 84 11.31 -4.26 -10.01
CA SER A 84 12.77 -4.09 -10.10
C SER A 84 13.58 -5.24 -9.50
N ARG A 85 12.94 -6.38 -9.20
CA ARG A 85 13.57 -7.47 -8.45
C ARG A 85 13.61 -8.77 -9.26
N VAL A 86 14.79 -9.37 -9.32
CA VAL A 86 15.03 -10.71 -9.86
C VAL A 86 15.10 -11.67 -8.70
N LEU A 87 14.31 -12.74 -8.74
CA LEU A 87 14.36 -13.81 -7.77
C LEU A 87 15.36 -14.86 -8.26
N SER A 88 16.47 -15.01 -7.54
CA SER A 88 17.48 -16.01 -7.84
C SER A 88 17.28 -17.22 -6.93
N LEU A 89 16.93 -18.37 -7.53
CA LEU A 89 16.89 -19.65 -6.84
C LEU A 89 18.24 -20.33 -7.05
N VAL A 90 19.00 -20.44 -5.96
CA VAL A 90 20.29 -21.15 -5.92
C VAL A 90 20.09 -22.43 -5.14
N THR A 91 20.27 -23.55 -5.83
CA THR A 91 20.36 -24.91 -5.25
C THR A 91 21.73 -25.48 -5.61
N ALA A 92 22.22 -26.45 -4.83
CA ALA A 92 23.54 -27.07 -5.03
C ALA A 92 23.80 -27.58 -6.46
N ALA A 93 22.75 -27.90 -7.22
CA ALA A 93 22.82 -28.37 -8.60
C ALA A 93 22.33 -27.36 -9.66
N LEU A 94 21.69 -26.24 -9.27
CA LEU A 94 21.06 -25.31 -10.23
C LEU A 94 21.03 -23.88 -9.72
N LYS A 95 21.45 -22.94 -10.57
CA LYS A 95 21.21 -21.50 -10.41
C LYS A 95 20.22 -21.05 -11.48
N ALA A 96 19.00 -20.72 -11.08
CA ALA A 96 17.96 -20.20 -11.96
C ALA A 96 17.54 -18.80 -11.51
N ASN A 97 17.48 -17.86 -12.45
CA ASN A 97 17.02 -16.49 -12.19
C ASN A 97 15.66 -16.29 -12.86
N TYR A 98 14.68 -15.85 -12.09
CA TYR A 98 13.34 -15.56 -12.57
C TYR A 98 13.02 -14.09 -12.35
N TYR A 99 12.49 -13.43 -13.38
CA TYR A 99 11.93 -12.10 -13.25
C TYR A 99 10.52 -12.24 -12.66
N LEU A 100 10.28 -11.62 -11.50
CA LEU A 100 8.99 -11.75 -10.80
C LEU A 100 7.84 -11.01 -11.51
N LEU A 101 8.16 -9.98 -12.29
CA LEU A 101 7.22 -9.28 -13.16
C LEU A 101 7.92 -8.92 -14.47
N SER A 102 7.26 -9.15 -15.61
CA SER A 102 7.81 -8.78 -16.93
C SER A 102 7.91 -7.26 -17.04
N SER A 103 9.12 -6.72 -17.16
CA SER A 103 9.39 -5.28 -17.26
C SER A 103 9.09 -4.67 -18.64
N HIS A 104 8.29 -5.35 -19.47
CA HIS A 104 8.14 -5.06 -20.89
C HIS A 104 7.58 -3.65 -21.17
N ASP A 105 6.77 -3.09 -20.27
CA ASP A 105 6.10 -1.79 -20.49
C ASP A 105 6.97 -0.54 -20.26
N TYR A 106 8.15 -0.70 -19.66
CA TYR A 106 8.98 0.47 -19.29
C TYR A 106 10.06 0.80 -20.33
N SER A 107 10.46 -0.16 -21.17
CA SER A 107 11.50 0.08 -22.18
C SER A 107 11.01 0.89 -23.39
N GLU A 108 9.71 0.88 -23.68
CA GLU A 108 9.12 1.61 -24.80
C GLU A 108 9.01 3.13 -24.52
N LYS A 109 8.87 3.55 -23.25
CA LYS A 109 8.76 4.97 -22.88
C LYS A 109 10.10 5.70 -22.71
N ARG A 110 11.24 5.01 -22.83
CA ARG A 110 12.58 5.60 -22.68
C ARG A 110 13.42 5.56 -23.97
N GLY A 111 12.81 5.18 -25.10
CA GLY A 111 13.42 5.05 -26.42
C GLY A 111 13.14 6.22 -27.39
N THR A 112 13.07 7.45 -26.89
CA THR A 112 13.11 8.69 -27.68
C THR A 112 14.03 9.70 -27.01
#